data_AF-A0A7R9MX91-F1
#
_entry.id   AF-A0A7R9MX91-F1
#
_cell.length_a   1.000
_cell.length_b   1.000
_cell.length_c   1.000
_cell.angle_alpha   90.00
_cell.angle_beta   90.00
_cell.angle_gamma   90.00
#
_symmetry.space_group_name_H-M   'P 1'
#
loop_
_entity.id
_entity.type
_entity.pdbx_description
1 polymer ?
#
loop_
_entity_poly.entity_id
_entity_poly.type
_entity_poly.pdbx_seq_one_letter_code
_entity_poly.pdbx_strand_id
1 'polypeptide(L)'
;MLLIKSYIGVGAFFVSVTEFSDVTPFRREVVGLERCLHGARLRESSDITGIPESEFLDLSSSINPLKIDLGEALRDACSSIDRYPDPDYVDFSSAAADFVGVSPENIIPGNGSTELIRLFAETVISHGDSVLIPTPTFGEYESQSRLMGARIVRWDFDQVLAITEDELSGFKAVFLCNPNNPTGSLLEASEVRDLLERCARAGVLLFVDEAFIDLSDPGCSLVQDVLECEWLFVLRSLTKAFGVAGLRVGFGVAHERVASLMNRARLTWNLNIVGERVGRWLLENGRVFLEDSRAFIKRERDWFSVQLANIHGFKPIPSKANFILIEIARFPLGPGELSEKLLEKGIMIRDCTSFGLPSHIRVAVRSRDENLRFIHSVEEVVMEWGRKMGEEALKNAIEEGDVEKSRVACEYYPCHFEGQDCTFCFCPFYPCEDLRTGGEYIERASGSKVWSCMRCDLPHRPEVAKKLLGEFLKGTDRKTAWKRVMEPLL
;
A
#
# COMPACT_ATOMS: atom_id res chain seq x y z
N MET A 1 -4.27 -10.98 -27.62
CA MET A 1 -3.18 -11.86 -27.16
C MET A 1 -1.82 -11.34 -27.66
N LEU A 2 -1.42 -10.16 -27.18
CA LEU A 2 -0.08 -9.59 -27.38
C LEU A 2 0.63 -9.69 -26.04
N LEU A 3 1.74 -10.40 -26.03
CA LEU A 3 2.58 -10.67 -24.87
C LEU A 3 3.09 -9.37 -24.26
N ILE A 4 2.48 -8.92 -23.15
CA ILE A 4 3.18 -8.15 -22.13
C ILE A 4 3.99 -9.18 -21.34
N LYS A 5 5.10 -9.61 -21.92
CA LYS A 5 6.21 -10.11 -21.13
C LYS A 5 6.66 -8.93 -20.29
N SER A 6 6.55 -9.09 -18.98
CA SER A 6 7.32 -8.36 -17.99
C SER A 6 8.68 -7.96 -18.55
N TYR A 7 8.86 -6.67 -18.84
CA TYR A 7 10.18 -6.09 -19.04
C TYR A 7 10.84 -5.97 -17.66
N ILE A 8 11.10 -7.11 -17.04
CA ILE A 8 12.22 -7.29 -16.12
C ILE A 8 13.45 -7.31 -17.04
N GLY A 9 13.84 -6.11 -17.48
CA GLY A 9 15.04 -5.86 -18.27
C GLY A 9 16.30 -5.92 -17.41
N VAL A 10 16.45 -6.96 -16.59
CA VAL A 10 17.73 -7.48 -16.16
C VAL A 10 17.61 -8.96 -16.43
N GLY A 11 18.28 -9.44 -17.48
CA GLY A 11 18.28 -10.85 -17.80
C GLY A 11 18.61 -11.64 -16.54
N ALA A 12 17.64 -12.39 -16.03
CA ALA A 12 17.89 -13.39 -15.01
C ALA A 12 18.75 -14.45 -15.70
N PHE A 13 20.07 -14.28 -15.60
CA PHE A 13 20.99 -15.39 -15.70
C PHE A 13 20.61 -16.32 -14.54
N PHE A 14 19.70 -17.25 -14.80
CA PHE A 14 19.50 -18.42 -13.95
C PHE A 14 20.72 -19.31 -14.12
N VAL A 15 21.86 -18.90 -13.57
CA VAL A 15 22.86 -19.88 -13.17
C VAL A 15 22.34 -20.46 -11.87
N SER A 16 22.29 -21.78 -11.77
CA SER A 16 21.94 -22.41 -10.50
C SER A 16 22.86 -21.86 -9.41
N VAL A 17 22.29 -21.43 -8.27
CA VAL A 17 23.05 -20.81 -7.16
C VAL A 17 24.23 -21.69 -6.74
N THR A 18 24.05 -23.02 -6.85
CA THR A 18 25.08 -24.04 -6.63
C THR A 18 26.22 -23.96 -7.64
N GLU A 19 25.95 -23.89 -8.94
CA GLU A 19 27.00 -23.82 -9.95
C GLU A 19 27.74 -22.47 -9.90
N PHE A 20 27.05 -21.34 -9.70
CA PHE A 20 27.71 -20.02 -9.71
C PHE A 20 28.54 -19.75 -8.44
N SER A 21 28.13 -20.29 -7.28
CA SER A 21 28.88 -20.10 -6.03
C SER A 21 30.17 -20.90 -5.96
N ASP A 22 30.25 -22.01 -6.69
CA ASP A 22 31.44 -22.88 -6.66
C ASP A 22 32.55 -22.38 -7.62
N VAL A 23 32.24 -21.42 -8.52
CA VAL A 23 33.19 -20.80 -9.46
C VAL A 23 33.44 -19.30 -9.25
N THR A 24 32.79 -18.66 -8.27
CA THR A 24 33.01 -17.23 -7.98
C THR A 24 33.31 -16.98 -6.50
N PRO A 25 34.07 -15.92 -6.15
CA PRO A 25 34.41 -15.63 -4.75
C PRO A 25 33.25 -14.96 -3.97
N PHE A 26 32.05 -14.87 -4.55
CA PHE A 26 30.90 -14.23 -3.91
C PHE A 26 30.26 -15.17 -2.88
N ARG A 27 29.79 -14.60 -1.77
CA ARG A 27 29.05 -15.35 -0.75
C ARG A 27 27.77 -15.97 -1.35
N ARG A 28 27.45 -17.20 -0.96
CA ARG A 28 26.24 -17.92 -1.42
C ARG A 28 24.95 -17.14 -1.15
N GLU A 29 24.91 -16.45 -0.03
CA GLU A 29 23.80 -15.58 0.38
C GLU A 29 23.56 -14.45 -0.61
N VAL A 30 24.62 -13.92 -1.26
CA VAL A 30 24.52 -12.84 -2.25
C VAL A 30 24.05 -13.40 -3.59
N VAL A 31 24.60 -14.54 -4.02
CA VAL A 31 24.26 -15.17 -5.31
C VAL A 31 22.77 -15.57 -5.34
N GLY A 32 22.24 -16.05 -4.22
CA GLY A 32 20.83 -16.44 -4.11
C GLY A 32 19.87 -15.34 -3.68
N LEU A 33 20.33 -14.09 -3.47
CA LEU A 33 19.47 -13.03 -2.95
C LEU A 33 18.59 -12.43 -4.05
N GLU A 34 17.28 -12.55 -3.89
CA GLU A 34 16.33 -11.80 -4.70
C GLU A 34 16.23 -10.34 -4.22
N ARG A 35 16.09 -9.41 -5.16
CA ARG A 35 15.93 -8.00 -4.84
C ARG A 35 14.57 -7.76 -4.18
N CYS A 36 14.58 -7.09 -3.02
CA CYS A 36 13.34 -6.62 -2.39
C CYS A 36 12.66 -5.58 -3.30
N LEU A 37 11.35 -5.75 -3.55
CA LEU A 37 10.59 -4.88 -4.43
C LEU A 37 9.94 -3.73 -3.66
N HIS A 38 10.25 -2.49 -4.02
CA HIS A 38 9.66 -1.27 -3.44
C HIS A 38 8.74 -0.53 -4.43
N GLY A 39 7.92 0.38 -3.89
CA GLY A 39 7.11 1.33 -4.69
C GLY A 39 7.94 2.52 -5.17
N ALA A 40 7.29 3.66 -5.44
CA ALA A 40 7.95 4.93 -5.79
C ALA A 40 8.80 4.88 -7.08
N ARG A 41 8.42 4.07 -8.07
CA ARG A 41 9.19 3.91 -9.32
C ARG A 41 8.86 4.97 -10.37
N LEU A 42 8.89 6.24 -9.97
CA LEU A 42 8.46 7.39 -10.79
C LEU A 42 9.15 7.42 -12.16
N ARG A 43 10.47 7.20 -12.19
CA ARG A 43 11.22 7.21 -13.44
C ARG A 43 10.78 6.11 -14.41
N GLU A 44 10.70 4.86 -13.92
CA GLU A 44 10.24 3.72 -14.71
C GLU A 44 8.82 3.95 -15.23
N SER A 45 7.93 4.45 -14.36
CA SER A 45 6.56 4.82 -14.70
C SER A 45 6.48 5.93 -15.76
N SER A 46 7.34 6.94 -15.65
CA SER A 46 7.45 8.05 -16.61
C SER A 46 7.94 7.57 -17.97
N ASP A 47 8.98 6.73 -17.99
CA ASP A 47 9.54 6.15 -19.21
C ASP A 47 8.50 5.25 -19.94
N ILE A 48 7.65 4.53 -19.21
CA ILE A 48 6.59 3.66 -19.77
C ILE A 48 5.43 4.48 -20.37
N THR A 49 4.95 5.49 -19.65
CA THR A 49 3.71 6.21 -19.99
C THR A 49 3.94 7.48 -20.80
N GLY A 50 5.15 8.04 -20.75
CA GLY A 50 5.46 9.38 -21.27
C GLY A 50 4.97 10.53 -20.38
N ILE A 51 4.33 10.24 -19.24
CA ILE A 51 3.86 11.27 -18.29
C ILE A 51 5.07 11.77 -17.48
N PRO A 52 5.31 13.09 -17.37
CA PRO A 52 6.41 13.63 -16.56
C PRO A 52 6.31 13.22 -15.09
N GLU A 53 7.45 12.96 -14.44
CA GLU A 53 7.49 12.53 -13.02
C GLU A 53 6.70 13.47 -12.08
N SER A 54 6.68 14.77 -12.37
CA SER A 54 5.99 15.80 -11.58
C SER A 54 4.45 15.77 -11.70
N GLU A 55 3.90 15.08 -12.70
CA GLU A 55 2.46 15.04 -12.97
C GLU A 55 1.77 13.81 -12.35
N PHE A 56 2.55 12.83 -11.88
CA PHE A 56 2.01 11.68 -11.17
C PHE A 56 1.41 12.06 -9.82
N LEU A 57 0.22 11.51 -9.56
CA LEU A 57 -0.29 11.36 -8.21
C LEU A 57 0.24 10.04 -7.63
N ASP A 58 1.31 10.12 -6.84
CA ASP A 58 1.90 8.94 -6.18
C ASP A 58 1.18 8.61 -4.87
N LEU A 59 0.25 7.66 -4.93
CA LEU A 59 -0.38 7.01 -3.78
C LEU A 59 0.32 5.70 -3.39
N SER A 60 1.35 5.27 -4.13
CA SER A 60 2.12 4.07 -3.82
C SER A 60 3.05 4.30 -2.63
N SER A 61 3.46 5.54 -2.42
CA SER A 61 4.36 5.97 -1.34
C SER A 61 3.61 6.64 -0.18
N SER A 62 3.67 6.03 1.00
CA SER A 62 3.02 6.54 2.22
C SER A 62 3.77 7.72 2.86
N ILE A 63 3.84 8.87 2.20
CA ILE A 63 4.48 10.10 2.69
C ILE A 63 3.46 11.01 3.38
N ASN A 64 3.87 11.79 4.39
CA ASN A 64 2.98 12.79 5.01
C ASN A 64 2.35 13.70 3.93
N PRO A 65 1.01 13.85 3.91
CA PRO A 65 0.33 14.72 2.96
C PRO A 65 0.53 16.21 3.23
N LEU A 66 0.84 16.60 4.47
CA LEU A 66 1.19 17.97 4.81
C LEU A 66 2.66 18.25 4.48
N LYS A 67 2.96 19.52 4.17
CA LYS A 67 4.31 20.00 3.87
C LYS A 67 4.78 20.95 4.95
N ILE A 68 6.01 20.76 5.40
CA ILE A 68 6.72 21.68 6.27
C ILE A 68 7.64 22.56 5.41
N ASP A 69 7.72 23.86 5.71
CA ASP A 69 8.65 24.75 5.03
C ASP A 69 10.07 24.51 5.55
N LEU A 70 10.94 24.06 4.65
CA LEU A 70 12.34 23.73 4.93
C LEU A 70 13.30 24.82 4.45
N GLY A 71 12.80 25.95 3.93
CA GLY A 71 13.61 26.92 3.21
C GLY A 71 14.80 27.44 4.00
N GLU A 72 14.62 27.73 5.29
CA GLU A 72 15.73 28.16 6.16
C GLU A 72 16.71 27.04 6.45
N ALA A 73 16.21 25.88 6.92
CA ALA A 73 17.04 24.73 7.26
C ALA A 73 17.87 24.23 6.07
N LEU A 74 17.29 24.18 4.87
CA LEU A 74 17.99 23.81 3.66
C LEU A 74 19.05 24.84 3.26
N ARG A 75 18.77 26.13 3.37
CA ARG A 75 19.76 27.17 3.06
C ARG A 75 20.96 27.09 4.01
N ASP A 76 20.71 26.95 5.31
CA ASP A 76 21.78 26.75 6.29
C ASP A 76 22.57 25.48 5.97
N ALA A 77 21.89 24.36 5.74
CA ALA A 77 22.55 23.09 5.48
C ALA A 77 23.41 23.10 4.22
N CYS A 78 22.91 23.66 3.12
CA CYS A 78 23.64 23.79 1.86
C CYS A 78 24.87 24.70 1.97
N SER A 79 24.89 25.63 2.93
CA SER A 79 26.06 26.50 3.15
C SER A 79 27.30 25.74 3.64
N SER A 80 27.12 24.51 4.14
CA SER A 80 28.18 23.68 4.72
C SER A 80 28.45 22.39 3.94
N ILE A 81 27.96 22.29 2.70
CA ILE A 81 28.06 21.07 1.87
C ILE A 81 29.50 20.74 1.45
N ASP A 82 30.43 21.69 1.55
CA ASP A 82 31.86 21.53 1.22
C ASP A 82 32.66 20.77 2.29
N ARG A 83 32.01 20.34 3.38
CA ARG A 83 32.65 19.67 4.52
C ARG A 83 31.93 18.38 4.89
N TYR A 84 32.67 17.47 5.51
CA TYR A 84 32.07 16.30 6.14
C TYR A 84 31.25 16.71 7.38
N PRO A 85 30.14 16.00 7.67
CA PRO A 85 29.48 16.14 8.95
C PRO A 85 30.36 15.59 10.08
N ASP A 86 30.04 15.97 11.31
CA ASP A 86 30.60 15.32 12.49
C ASP A 86 30.35 13.81 12.41
N PRO A 87 31.37 12.94 12.46
CA PRO A 87 31.19 11.49 12.36
C PRO A 87 30.34 10.89 13.50
N ASP A 88 30.27 11.57 14.65
CA ASP A 88 29.51 11.16 15.83
C ASP A 88 28.09 11.77 15.84
N TYR A 89 27.82 12.77 14.99
CA TYR A 89 26.54 13.47 14.86
C TYR A 89 25.95 13.93 16.20
N VAL A 90 26.80 14.49 17.08
CA VAL A 90 26.44 14.88 18.45
C VAL A 90 25.17 15.74 18.49
N ASP A 91 25.09 16.71 17.58
CA ASP A 91 23.98 17.63 17.45
C ASP A 91 22.65 16.95 17.06
N PHE A 92 22.67 16.14 16.01
CA PHE A 92 21.51 15.35 15.59
C PHE A 92 21.09 14.35 16.67
N SER A 93 22.04 13.65 17.29
CA SER A 93 21.76 12.67 18.35
C SER A 93 21.12 13.34 19.57
N SER A 94 21.58 14.54 19.94
CA SER A 94 20.97 15.33 21.02
C SER A 94 19.53 15.73 20.68
N ALA A 95 19.28 16.26 19.49
CA ALA A 95 17.94 16.62 19.05
C ALA A 95 16.99 15.40 18.95
N ALA A 96 17.49 14.25 18.49
CA ALA A 96 16.72 13.01 18.41
C ALA A 96 16.38 12.47 19.80
N ALA A 97 17.34 12.50 20.72
CA ALA A 97 17.17 12.11 22.12
C ALA A 97 16.12 12.97 22.82
N ASP A 98 16.21 14.30 22.69
CA ASP A 98 15.21 15.24 23.18
C ASP A 98 13.83 15.01 22.54
N PHE A 99 13.81 14.70 21.23
CA PHE A 99 12.57 14.45 20.50
C PHE A 99 11.77 13.28 21.10
N VAL A 100 12.45 12.19 21.47
CA VAL A 100 11.82 10.96 21.96
C VAL A 100 11.92 10.74 23.47
N GLY A 101 12.63 11.61 24.20
CA GLY A 101 12.75 11.60 25.66
C GLY A 101 13.75 10.59 26.21
N VAL A 102 14.91 10.42 25.58
CA VAL A 102 16.01 9.53 26.05
C VAL A 102 17.34 10.29 26.11
N SER A 103 18.45 9.62 26.43
CA SER A 103 19.78 10.22 26.39
C SER A 103 20.41 10.12 24.99
N PRO A 104 21.31 11.04 24.56
CA PRO A 104 22.00 10.94 23.28
C PRO A 104 22.75 9.61 23.07
N GLU A 105 23.22 8.98 24.16
CA GLU A 105 23.90 7.68 24.16
C GLU A 105 22.99 6.52 23.72
N ASN A 106 21.66 6.72 23.72
CA ASN A 106 20.69 5.75 23.25
C ASN A 106 20.46 5.83 21.73
N ILE A 107 20.99 6.85 21.04
CA ILE A 107 20.67 7.14 19.65
C ILE A 107 21.69 6.53 18.68
N ILE A 108 21.18 5.96 17.59
CA ILE A 108 21.96 5.46 16.45
C ILE A 108 21.51 6.21 15.19
N PRO A 109 22.27 7.21 14.70
CA PRO A 109 21.91 7.95 13.48
C PRO A 109 21.93 7.05 12.23
N GLY A 110 20.96 7.21 11.33
CA GLY A 110 20.82 6.40 10.13
C GLY A 110 20.40 7.18 8.89
N ASN A 111 20.95 6.79 7.74
CA ASN A 111 20.63 7.24 6.39
C ASN A 111 19.27 6.68 5.90
N GLY A 112 18.24 6.93 6.70
CA GLY A 112 16.92 6.34 6.59
C GLY A 112 16.83 4.94 7.19
N SER A 113 15.60 4.45 7.30
CA SER A 113 15.28 3.21 8.02
C SER A 113 15.97 1.96 7.46
N THR A 114 16.18 1.90 6.14
CA THR A 114 16.80 0.74 5.50
C THR A 114 18.25 0.52 5.92
N GLU A 115 19.03 1.58 6.17
CA GLU A 115 20.38 1.43 6.71
C GLU A 115 20.35 0.88 8.13
N LEU A 116 19.41 1.32 8.97
CA LEU A 116 19.30 0.83 10.35
C LEU A 116 18.87 -0.65 10.40
N ILE A 117 17.96 -1.07 9.51
CA ILE A 117 17.60 -2.49 9.34
C ILE A 117 18.84 -3.30 8.94
N ARG A 118 19.65 -2.76 8.03
CA ARG A 118 20.91 -3.38 7.60
C ARG A 118 21.92 -3.49 8.73
N LEU A 119 22.16 -2.39 9.44
CA LEU A 119 23.10 -2.31 10.56
C LEU A 119 22.68 -3.25 11.69
N PHE A 120 21.38 -3.33 11.98
CA PHE A 120 20.84 -4.30 12.93
C PHE A 120 21.17 -5.73 12.51
N ALA A 121 20.91 -6.10 11.26
CA ALA A 121 21.23 -7.43 10.77
C ALA A 121 22.74 -7.72 10.88
N GLU A 122 23.60 -6.77 10.47
CA GLU A 122 25.07 -6.92 10.53
C GLU A 122 25.64 -7.04 11.94
N THR A 123 24.96 -6.45 12.94
CA THR A 123 25.44 -6.45 14.33
C THR A 123 24.87 -7.59 15.17
N VAL A 124 23.71 -8.11 14.80
CA VAL A 124 22.96 -9.09 15.61
C VAL A 124 22.96 -10.49 15.00
N ILE A 125 22.93 -10.61 13.67
CA ILE A 125 22.61 -11.86 12.96
C ILE A 125 23.88 -12.48 12.38
N SER A 126 24.10 -13.76 12.66
CA SER A 126 25.14 -14.59 12.04
C SER A 126 24.55 -15.64 11.08
N HIS A 127 25.40 -16.18 10.21
CA HIS A 127 25.00 -17.27 9.32
C HIS A 127 24.45 -18.46 10.12
N GLY A 128 23.28 -18.96 9.71
CA GLY A 128 22.64 -20.12 10.32
C GLY A 128 21.71 -19.79 11.50
N ASP A 129 21.72 -18.55 12.01
CA ASP A 129 20.74 -18.07 13.00
C ASP A 129 19.33 -18.09 12.44
N SER A 130 18.32 -18.21 13.30
CA SER A 130 16.92 -18.12 12.90
C SER A 130 16.32 -16.77 13.31
N VAL A 131 15.52 -16.18 12.43
CA VAL A 131 14.85 -14.90 12.67
C VAL A 131 13.35 -15.07 12.45
N LEU A 132 12.54 -14.58 13.39
CA LEU A 132 11.09 -14.60 13.31
C LEU A 132 10.57 -13.28 12.74
N ILE A 133 9.74 -13.35 11.70
CA ILE A 133 9.14 -12.19 11.04
C ILE A 133 7.63 -12.43 10.88
N PRO A 134 6.77 -11.60 11.50
CA PRO A 134 5.33 -11.69 11.29
C PRO A 134 5.02 -11.25 9.86
N THR A 135 4.18 -12.00 9.15
CA THR A 135 3.77 -11.68 7.77
C THR A 135 2.27 -11.46 7.65
N PRO A 136 1.81 -10.59 6.74
CA PRO A 136 2.59 -9.77 5.80
C PRO A 136 3.22 -8.54 6.49
N THR A 137 4.48 -8.24 6.18
CA THR A 137 5.19 -7.03 6.68
C THR A 137 6.23 -6.52 5.69
N PHE A 138 7.01 -5.49 6.05
CA PHE A 138 8.04 -4.89 5.20
C PHE A 138 9.16 -5.88 4.85
N GLY A 139 9.37 -6.12 3.54
CA GLY A 139 10.27 -7.17 3.05
C GLY A 139 11.76 -6.94 3.30
N GLU A 140 12.18 -5.74 3.72
CA GLU A 140 13.60 -5.48 4.01
C GLU A 140 14.11 -6.25 5.22
N TYR A 141 13.28 -6.52 6.23
CA TYR A 141 13.70 -7.30 7.40
C TYR A 141 14.22 -8.67 6.96
N GLU A 142 13.46 -9.32 6.08
CA GLU A 142 13.78 -10.61 5.51
C GLU A 142 14.98 -10.53 4.56
N SER A 143 14.97 -9.55 3.65
CA SER A 143 16.05 -9.39 2.66
C SER A 143 17.40 -9.19 3.36
N GLN A 144 17.46 -8.32 4.37
CA GLN A 144 18.70 -8.04 5.09
C GLN A 144 19.13 -9.20 5.99
N SER A 145 18.19 -9.91 6.62
CA SER A 145 18.48 -11.12 7.41
C SER A 145 19.01 -12.26 6.54
N ARG A 146 18.41 -12.50 5.35
CA ARG A 146 18.91 -13.49 4.38
C ARG A 146 20.29 -13.15 3.87
N LEU A 147 20.57 -11.86 3.66
CA LEU A 147 21.89 -11.41 3.28
C LEU A 147 22.93 -11.67 4.39
N MET A 148 22.53 -11.85 5.66
CA MET A 148 23.41 -12.33 6.74
C MET A 148 23.49 -13.86 6.84
N GLY A 149 22.72 -14.60 6.04
CA GLY A 149 22.67 -16.06 6.07
C GLY A 149 21.69 -16.62 7.10
N ALA A 150 20.73 -15.82 7.57
CA ALA A 150 19.71 -16.29 8.50
C ALA A 150 18.68 -17.21 7.84
N ARG A 151 18.15 -18.15 8.64
CA ARG A 151 16.93 -18.89 8.35
C ARG A 151 15.72 -18.03 8.75
N ILE A 152 14.83 -17.80 7.80
CA ILE A 152 13.66 -16.96 8.02
C ILE A 152 12.46 -17.83 8.39
N VAL A 153 11.88 -17.57 9.55
CA VAL A 153 10.61 -18.15 9.99
C VAL A 153 9.53 -17.08 9.90
N ARG A 154 8.44 -17.39 9.19
CA ARG A 154 7.31 -16.48 8.97
C ARG A 154 6.09 -17.03 9.65
N TRP A 155 5.52 -16.25 10.55
CA TRP A 155 4.27 -16.58 11.25
C TRP A 155 3.27 -15.44 11.04
N ASP A 156 2.00 -15.69 11.34
CA ASP A 156 1.01 -14.61 11.40
C ASP A 156 1.22 -13.75 12.65
N PHE A 157 0.76 -12.50 12.62
CA PHE A 157 0.91 -11.56 13.74
C PHE A 157 0.38 -12.14 15.06
N ASP A 158 -0.81 -12.72 15.06
CA ASP A 158 -1.44 -13.28 16.26
C ASP A 158 -0.62 -14.45 16.84
N GLN A 159 0.04 -15.24 16.00
CA GLN A 159 0.92 -16.31 16.43
C GLN A 159 2.20 -15.77 17.08
N VAL A 160 2.78 -14.71 16.50
CA VAL A 160 3.95 -14.04 17.09
C VAL A 160 3.59 -13.39 18.42
N LEU A 161 2.41 -12.78 18.55
CA LEU A 161 1.98 -12.20 19.82
C LEU A 161 1.70 -13.27 20.87
N ALA A 162 1.20 -14.43 20.49
CA ALA A 162 0.91 -15.55 21.40
C ALA A 162 2.11 -16.49 21.65
N ILE A 163 3.28 -16.23 21.07
CA ILE A 163 4.44 -17.11 21.15
C ILE A 163 4.90 -17.32 22.60
N THR A 164 5.29 -18.55 22.94
CA THR A 164 5.84 -18.87 24.26
C THR A 164 7.34 -18.59 24.36
N GLU A 165 7.85 -18.49 25.58
CA GLU A 165 9.29 -18.30 25.83
C GLU A 165 10.15 -19.46 25.29
N ASP A 166 9.67 -20.70 25.44
CA ASP A 166 10.35 -21.90 24.92
C ASP A 166 10.46 -21.88 23.40
N GLU A 167 9.40 -21.47 22.70
CA GLU A 167 9.41 -21.31 21.24
C GLU A 167 10.34 -20.17 20.81
N LEU A 168 10.36 -19.06 21.56
CA LEU A 168 11.23 -17.92 21.29
C LEU A 168 12.71 -18.28 21.34
N SER A 169 13.12 -19.14 22.26
CA SER A 169 14.53 -19.50 22.52
C SER A 169 15.29 -20.02 21.27
N GLY A 170 14.57 -20.46 20.24
CA GLY A 170 15.15 -20.89 18.96
C GLY A 170 15.54 -19.75 18.01
N PHE A 171 15.21 -18.50 18.34
CA PHE A 171 15.43 -17.34 17.48
C PHE A 171 16.53 -16.41 18.00
N LYS A 172 17.23 -15.75 17.08
CA LYS A 172 18.20 -14.70 17.39
C LYS A 172 17.53 -13.35 17.57
N ALA A 173 16.51 -13.08 16.75
CA ALA A 173 15.76 -11.85 16.77
C ALA A 173 14.32 -12.06 16.28
N VAL A 174 13.43 -11.19 16.76
CA VAL A 174 12.06 -11.04 16.26
C VAL A 174 11.91 -9.65 15.68
N PHE A 175 11.36 -9.53 14.46
CA PHE A 175 10.98 -8.25 13.88
C PHE A 175 9.50 -7.98 14.14
N LEU A 176 9.14 -6.73 14.42
CA LEU A 176 7.76 -6.28 14.55
C LEU A 176 7.64 -4.87 13.96
N CYS A 177 6.68 -4.64 13.07
CA CYS A 177 6.42 -3.31 12.52
C CYS A 177 5.13 -2.75 13.14
N ASN A 178 5.20 -1.58 13.79
CA ASN A 178 4.10 -1.00 14.54
C ASN A 178 4.03 0.54 14.40
N PRO A 179 3.06 1.11 13.65
CA PRO A 179 2.03 0.44 12.86
C PRO A 179 2.60 -0.41 11.71
N ASN A 180 1.99 -1.57 11.45
CA ASN A 180 2.49 -2.50 10.43
C ASN A 180 2.31 -1.97 9.00
N ASN A 181 3.31 -2.25 8.15
CA ASN A 181 3.24 -2.06 6.71
C ASN A 181 3.23 -3.43 6.02
N PRO A 182 2.14 -3.85 5.33
CA PRO A 182 1.19 -2.97 4.64
C PRO A 182 -0.21 -2.85 5.27
N THR A 183 -0.51 -3.50 6.40
CA THR A 183 -1.88 -3.57 6.94
C THR A 183 -2.36 -2.26 7.58
N GLY A 184 -1.44 -1.46 8.12
CA GLY A 184 -1.74 -0.23 8.86
C GLY A 184 -2.21 -0.47 10.29
N SER A 185 -2.19 -1.72 10.77
CA SER A 185 -2.58 -2.07 12.14
C SER A 185 -1.57 -1.53 13.15
N LEU A 186 -2.07 -0.90 14.22
CA LEU A 186 -1.29 -0.46 15.36
C LEU A 186 -1.67 -1.31 16.56
N LEU A 187 -0.68 -1.94 17.17
CA LEU A 187 -0.78 -2.62 18.46
C LEU A 187 -0.63 -1.61 19.59
N GLU A 188 -1.33 -1.85 20.68
CA GLU A 188 -1.16 -1.08 21.91
C GLU A 188 0.20 -1.36 22.53
N ALA A 189 0.79 -0.37 23.21
CA ALA A 189 2.12 -0.53 23.81
C ALA A 189 2.20 -1.71 24.79
N SER A 190 1.11 -2.01 25.52
CA SER A 190 1.05 -3.15 26.44
C SER A 190 1.20 -4.50 25.74
N GLU A 191 0.65 -4.66 24.54
CA GLU A 191 0.74 -5.91 23.77
C GLU A 191 2.17 -6.15 23.30
N VAL A 192 2.86 -5.09 22.86
CA VAL A 192 4.25 -5.16 22.44
C VAL A 192 5.19 -5.37 23.65
N ARG A 193 4.90 -4.74 24.80
CA ARG A 193 5.66 -4.96 26.05
C ARG A 193 5.58 -6.41 26.52
N ASP A 194 4.40 -7.02 26.45
CA ASP A 194 4.22 -8.43 26.81
C ASP A 194 5.10 -9.36 25.93
N LEU A 195 5.19 -9.07 24.63
CA LEU A 195 6.14 -9.76 23.74
C LEU A 195 7.61 -9.45 24.10
N LEU A 196 7.94 -8.19 24.38
CA LEU A 196 9.29 -7.76 24.77
C LEU A 196 9.77 -8.50 26.03
N GLU A 197 8.93 -8.62 27.05
CA GLU A 197 9.26 -9.33 28.28
C GLU A 197 9.57 -10.80 28.01
N ARG A 198 8.81 -11.47 27.15
CA ARG A 198 9.10 -12.85 26.72
C ARG A 198 10.42 -12.94 25.96
N CYS A 199 10.65 -12.04 25.00
CA CYS A 199 11.91 -11.96 24.24
C CYS A 199 13.11 -11.78 25.18
N ALA A 200 13.04 -10.86 26.14
CA ALA A 200 14.10 -10.58 27.08
C ALA A 200 14.44 -11.80 27.96
N ARG A 201 13.43 -12.53 28.45
CA ARG A 201 13.66 -13.77 29.23
C ARG A 201 14.27 -14.89 28.39
N ALA A 202 13.87 -15.00 27.12
CA ALA A 202 14.43 -15.96 26.18
C ALA A 202 15.82 -15.57 25.62
N GLY A 203 16.32 -14.36 25.90
CA GLY A 203 17.58 -13.85 25.33
C GLY A 203 17.48 -13.59 23.82
N VAL A 204 16.31 -13.13 23.36
CA VAL A 204 16.00 -12.83 21.96
C VAL A 204 15.81 -11.34 21.81
N LEU A 205 16.42 -10.74 20.79
CA LEU A 205 16.33 -9.30 20.60
C LEU A 205 15.09 -8.94 19.76
N LEU A 206 14.27 -8.03 20.27
CA LEU A 206 13.08 -7.52 19.60
C LEU A 206 13.41 -6.24 18.83
N PHE A 207 13.23 -6.27 17.51
CA PHE A 207 13.29 -5.11 16.64
C PHE A 207 11.88 -4.56 16.41
N VAL A 208 11.61 -3.34 16.85
CA VAL A 208 10.32 -2.65 16.63
C VAL A 208 10.51 -1.52 15.61
N ASP A 209 9.92 -1.67 14.42
CA ASP A 209 9.85 -0.63 13.40
C ASP A 209 8.69 0.32 13.66
N GLU A 210 9.01 1.54 14.11
CA GLU A 210 8.07 2.60 14.37
C GLU A 210 8.10 3.70 13.30
N ALA A 211 8.44 3.39 12.04
CA ALA A 211 8.55 4.37 10.96
C ALA A 211 7.26 5.20 10.70
N PHE A 212 6.10 4.71 11.14
CA PHE A 212 4.80 5.40 10.98
C PHE A 212 4.19 5.90 12.30
N ILE A 213 4.83 5.67 13.46
CA ILE A 213 4.22 5.95 14.77
C ILE A 213 3.93 7.45 14.97
N ASP A 214 4.80 8.32 14.45
CA ASP A 214 4.68 9.79 14.54
C ASP A 214 3.46 10.34 13.80
N LEU A 215 2.99 9.64 12.77
CA LEU A 215 1.79 9.96 12.00
C LEU A 215 0.55 9.18 12.45
N SER A 216 0.73 8.29 13.43
CA SER A 216 -0.31 7.43 13.99
C SER A 216 -0.62 7.85 15.42
N ASP A 217 -0.11 7.12 16.42
CA ASP A 217 -0.25 7.42 17.83
C ASP A 217 1.09 7.21 18.56
N PRO A 218 1.83 8.30 18.85
CA PRO A 218 3.09 8.24 19.59
C PRO A 218 2.95 7.62 20.99
N GLY A 219 1.74 7.59 21.58
CA GLY A 219 1.50 6.97 22.88
C GLY A 219 1.66 5.45 22.89
N CYS A 220 1.65 4.81 21.71
CA CYS A 220 1.88 3.38 21.55
C CYS A 220 3.37 3.02 21.33
N SER A 221 4.28 4.00 21.38
CA SER A 221 5.71 3.79 21.17
C SER A 221 6.37 3.07 22.35
N LEU A 222 7.42 2.28 22.05
CA LEU A 222 8.25 1.56 23.03
C LEU A 222 9.63 2.23 23.23
N VAL A 223 9.84 3.44 22.73
CA VAL A 223 11.14 4.11 22.85
C VAL A 223 11.60 4.24 24.30
N GLN A 224 10.69 4.50 25.24
CA GLN A 224 11.04 4.64 26.65
C GLN A 224 11.50 3.31 27.27
N ASP A 225 11.00 2.18 26.77
CA ASP A 225 11.30 0.85 27.29
C ASP A 225 12.77 0.43 27.03
N VAL A 226 13.48 1.09 26.10
CA VAL A 226 14.91 0.79 25.86
C VAL A 226 15.81 1.18 27.03
N LEU A 227 15.36 2.09 27.89
CA LEU A 227 16.13 2.55 29.05
C LEU A 227 16.31 1.44 30.08
N GLU A 228 15.36 0.50 30.14
CA GLU A 228 15.34 -0.59 31.11
C GLU A 228 15.60 -1.97 30.47
N CYS A 229 15.55 -2.07 29.13
CA CYS A 229 15.68 -3.34 28.42
C CYS A 229 16.72 -3.31 27.30
N GLU A 230 17.80 -4.08 27.46
CA GLU A 230 18.85 -4.26 26.42
C GLU A 230 18.43 -5.17 25.26
N TRP A 231 17.26 -5.81 25.34
CA TRP A 231 16.72 -6.70 24.31
C TRP A 231 15.75 -6.02 23.35
N LEU A 232 15.68 -4.67 23.38
CA LEU A 232 14.83 -3.87 22.50
C LEU A 232 15.68 -2.97 21.60
N PHE A 233 15.36 -2.96 20.32
CA PHE A 233 15.78 -1.94 19.36
C PHE A 233 14.54 -1.32 18.73
N VAL A 234 14.42 0.01 18.78
CA VAL A 234 13.31 0.75 18.17
C VAL A 234 13.83 1.58 17.00
N LEU A 235 13.17 1.49 15.85
CA LEU A 235 13.51 2.26 14.67
C LEU A 235 12.54 3.43 14.46
N ARG A 236 13.07 4.63 14.24
CA ARG A 236 12.32 5.85 13.90
C ARG A 236 12.69 6.38 12.51
N SER A 237 11.71 6.97 11.82
CA SER A 237 11.89 7.49 10.46
C SER A 237 11.38 8.92 10.33
N LEU A 238 12.28 9.86 9.98
CA LEU A 238 11.87 11.23 9.64
C LEU A 238 11.30 11.32 8.23
N THR A 239 11.72 10.40 7.34
CA THR A 239 11.36 10.43 5.92
C THR A 239 9.85 10.45 5.67
N LYS A 240 9.09 9.64 6.42
CA LYS A 240 7.64 9.53 6.30
C LYS A 240 6.97 10.64 7.08
N ALA A 241 7.37 10.81 8.34
CA ALA A 241 6.80 11.75 9.29
C ALA A 241 6.84 13.20 8.79
N PHE A 242 7.96 13.65 8.19
CA PHE A 242 8.15 15.04 7.78
C PHE A 242 8.03 15.28 6.28
N GLY A 243 7.70 14.27 5.48
CA GLY A 243 7.57 14.44 4.03
C GLY A 243 8.89 14.54 3.28
N VAL A 244 10.01 14.14 3.89
CA VAL A 244 11.38 14.36 3.39
C VAL A 244 12.06 13.09 2.88
N ALA A 245 11.34 12.29 2.10
CA ALA A 245 11.82 10.98 1.65
C ALA A 245 13.18 11.02 0.93
N GLY A 246 13.49 12.11 0.22
CA GLY A 246 14.76 12.30 -0.47
C GLY A 246 15.96 12.59 0.43
N LEU A 247 15.76 13.09 1.66
CA LEU A 247 16.87 13.42 2.58
C LEU A 247 17.52 12.19 3.21
N ARG A 248 16.77 11.07 3.25
CA ARG A 248 17.22 9.80 3.82
C ARG A 248 17.66 9.93 5.29
N VAL A 249 16.74 10.27 6.19
CA VAL A 249 17.06 10.48 7.62
C VAL A 249 16.17 9.62 8.52
N GLY A 250 16.79 8.92 9.47
CA GLY A 250 16.15 8.13 10.51
C GLY A 250 17.12 7.92 11.67
N PHE A 251 16.65 7.26 12.72
CA PHE A 251 17.51 6.90 13.84
C PHE A 251 16.98 5.65 14.54
N GLY A 252 17.90 4.85 15.06
CA GLY A 252 17.62 3.78 16.00
C GLY A 252 17.66 4.31 17.43
N VAL A 253 16.90 3.67 18.31
CA VAL A 253 16.92 3.92 19.74
C VAL A 253 17.07 2.58 20.44
N ALA A 254 18.07 2.46 21.31
CA ALA A 254 18.35 1.24 22.04
C ALA A 254 18.96 1.55 23.40
N HIS A 255 19.06 0.55 24.28
CA HIS A 255 19.83 0.67 25.51
C HIS A 255 21.26 1.15 25.19
N GLU A 256 21.84 2.01 26.03
CA GLU A 256 23.14 2.68 25.76
C GLU A 256 24.26 1.70 25.37
N ARG A 257 24.29 0.51 25.98
CA ARG A 257 25.26 -0.56 25.68
C ARG A 257 25.10 -1.11 24.27
N VAL A 258 23.86 -1.28 23.81
CA VAL A 258 23.52 -1.76 22.46
C VAL A 258 23.77 -0.66 21.45
N ALA A 259 23.32 0.57 21.72
CA ALA A 259 23.58 1.73 20.87
C ALA A 259 25.09 1.97 20.67
N SER A 260 25.90 1.84 21.73
CA SER A 260 27.36 1.92 21.65
C SER A 260 27.97 0.83 20.76
N LEU A 261 27.49 -0.41 20.82
CA LEU A 261 27.92 -1.50 19.93
C LEU A 261 27.58 -1.17 18.47
N MET A 262 26.36 -0.72 18.21
CA MET A 262 25.91 -0.42 16.85
C MET A 262 26.59 0.80 16.25
N ASN A 263 26.81 1.86 17.03
CA ASN A 263 27.54 3.04 16.58
C ASN A 263 29.02 2.74 16.24
N ARG A 264 29.64 1.75 16.90
CA ARG A 264 30.98 1.27 16.52
C ARG A 264 31.00 0.51 15.19
N ALA A 265 29.90 -0.16 14.83
CA ALA A 265 29.77 -0.91 13.59
C ALA A 265 29.25 -0.07 12.42
N ARG A 266 28.52 1.02 12.72
CA ARG A 266 27.96 1.95 11.74
C ARG A 266 29.05 2.53 10.83
N LEU A 267 28.72 2.70 9.56
CA LEU A 267 29.61 3.38 8.61
C LEU A 267 29.86 4.84 9.03
N THR A 268 31.13 5.24 9.06
CA THR A 268 31.52 6.64 9.25
C THR A 268 30.91 7.51 8.14
N TRP A 269 30.36 8.67 8.51
CA TRP A 269 29.70 9.62 7.59
C TRP A 269 28.54 9.04 6.76
N ASN A 270 27.80 8.05 7.30
CA ASN A 270 26.61 7.50 6.66
C ASN A 270 25.49 8.51 6.39
N LEU A 271 25.25 9.46 7.31
CA LEU A 271 24.28 10.52 7.17
C LEU A 271 24.93 11.72 6.49
N ASN A 272 24.35 12.17 5.38
CA ASN A 272 24.86 13.34 4.67
C ASN A 272 24.60 14.63 5.48
N ILE A 273 25.44 15.65 5.30
CA ILE A 273 25.35 16.89 6.11
C ILE A 273 24.02 17.64 5.94
N VAL A 274 23.36 17.51 4.79
CA VAL A 274 22.03 18.10 4.59
C VAL A 274 20.97 17.36 5.39
N GLY A 275 21.01 16.02 5.37
CA GLY A 275 20.14 15.16 6.15
C GLY A 275 20.33 15.33 7.66
N GLU A 276 21.58 15.47 8.12
CA GLU A 276 21.93 15.74 9.51
C GLU A 276 21.30 17.06 10.00
N ARG A 277 21.62 18.18 9.34
CA ARG A 277 21.16 19.51 9.77
C ARG A 277 19.65 19.70 9.63
N VAL A 278 19.09 19.29 8.50
CA VAL A 278 17.63 19.39 8.32
C VAL A 278 16.92 18.41 9.24
N GLY A 279 17.48 17.22 9.47
CA GLY A 279 16.97 16.25 10.43
C GLY A 279 16.93 16.81 11.84
N ARG A 280 18.03 17.43 12.30
CA ARG A 280 18.10 18.15 13.58
C ARG A 280 17.01 19.22 13.67
N TRP A 281 16.92 20.10 12.68
CA TRP A 281 15.95 21.19 12.67
C TRP A 281 14.50 20.66 12.72
N LEU A 282 14.20 19.59 11.99
CA LEU A 282 12.90 18.92 12.01
C LEU A 282 12.54 18.37 13.40
N LEU A 283 13.51 17.78 14.10
CA LEU A 283 13.31 17.23 15.44
C LEU A 283 13.06 18.34 16.47
N GLU A 284 13.77 19.46 16.35
CA GLU A 284 13.62 20.62 17.24
C GLU A 284 12.30 21.39 17.00
N ASN A 285 11.85 21.50 15.75
CA ASN A 285 10.76 22.41 15.37
C ASN A 285 9.47 21.72 14.89
N GLY A 286 9.52 20.41 14.65
CA GLY A 286 8.49 19.69 13.91
C GLY A 286 7.32 19.14 14.73
N ARG A 287 7.32 19.29 16.07
CA ARG A 287 6.31 18.65 16.94
C ARG A 287 4.86 19.08 16.61
N VAL A 288 4.62 20.39 16.50
CA VAL A 288 3.30 20.95 16.16
C VAL A 288 2.86 20.49 14.77
N PHE A 289 3.79 20.48 13.80
CA PHE A 289 3.51 19.99 12.46
C PHE A 289 3.05 18.52 12.45
N LEU A 290 3.64 17.66 13.29
CA LEU A 290 3.22 16.26 13.40
C LEU A 290 1.85 16.12 14.08
N GLU A 291 1.52 16.95 15.07
CA GLU A 291 0.18 17.01 15.67
C GLU A 291 -0.89 17.33 14.63
N ASP A 292 -0.68 18.40 13.85
CA ASP A 292 -1.56 18.79 12.77
C ASP A 292 -1.67 17.70 11.70
N SER A 293 -0.54 17.07 11.37
CA SER A 293 -0.48 15.96 10.42
C SER A 293 -1.31 14.77 10.87
N ARG A 294 -1.20 14.35 12.13
CA ARG A 294 -2.01 13.26 12.69
C ARG A 294 -3.50 13.57 12.62
N ALA A 295 -3.90 14.78 13.01
CA ALA A 295 -5.29 15.22 12.97
C ALA A 295 -5.85 15.23 11.53
N PHE A 296 -5.06 15.75 10.58
CA PHE A 296 -5.37 15.75 9.16
C PHE A 296 -5.53 14.33 8.61
N ILE A 297 -4.51 13.48 8.82
CA ILE A 297 -4.47 12.10 8.31
C ILE A 297 -5.64 11.31 8.86
N LYS A 298 -5.95 11.42 10.16
CA LYS A 298 -7.11 10.74 10.76
C LYS A 298 -8.40 11.12 10.06
N ARG A 299 -8.68 12.43 9.91
CA ARG A 299 -9.90 12.91 9.26
C ARG A 299 -10.01 12.45 7.81
N GLU A 300 -8.93 12.57 7.03
CA GLU A 300 -8.96 12.18 5.63
C GLU A 300 -8.99 10.67 5.43
N ARG A 301 -8.29 9.90 6.27
CA ARG A 301 -8.33 8.43 6.24
C ARG A 301 -9.73 7.91 6.54
N ASP A 302 -10.39 8.45 7.56
CA ASP A 302 -11.73 8.00 7.97
C ASP A 302 -12.74 8.29 6.85
N TRP A 303 -12.69 9.49 6.26
CA TRP A 303 -13.52 9.83 5.10
C TRP A 303 -13.20 8.96 3.88
N PHE A 304 -11.91 8.79 3.55
CA PHE A 304 -11.48 8.07 2.36
C PHE A 304 -11.82 6.59 2.45
N SER A 305 -11.69 5.99 3.63
CA SER A 305 -12.12 4.61 3.91
C SER A 305 -13.60 4.41 3.59
N VAL A 306 -14.48 5.34 3.96
CA VAL A 306 -15.91 5.27 3.65
C VAL A 306 -16.15 5.37 2.14
N GLN A 307 -15.46 6.27 1.44
CA GLN A 307 -15.62 6.39 -0.01
C GLN A 307 -15.12 5.16 -0.76
N LEU A 308 -13.97 4.61 -0.36
CA LEU A 308 -13.42 3.39 -0.93
C LEU A 308 -14.36 2.21 -0.75
N ALA A 309 -15.03 2.11 0.42
CA ALA A 309 -16.01 1.06 0.68
C ALA A 309 -17.29 1.16 -0.20
N ASN A 310 -17.57 2.34 -0.79
CA ASN A 310 -18.68 2.51 -1.73
C ASN A 310 -18.34 2.01 -3.14
N ILE A 311 -17.06 1.78 -3.45
CA ILE A 311 -16.64 1.20 -4.74
C ILE A 311 -16.91 -0.30 -4.68
N HIS A 312 -17.77 -0.80 -5.57
CA HIS A 312 -18.09 -2.24 -5.60
C HIS A 312 -16.83 -3.08 -5.79
N GLY A 313 -16.64 -4.08 -4.93
CA GLY A 313 -15.48 -4.97 -4.97
C GLY A 313 -14.29 -4.49 -4.12
N PHE A 314 -14.31 -3.26 -3.60
CA PHE A 314 -13.30 -2.76 -2.67
C PHE A 314 -13.72 -3.04 -1.22
N LYS A 315 -12.79 -3.55 -0.43
CA LYS A 315 -12.95 -3.73 1.01
C LYS A 315 -11.73 -3.12 1.73
N PRO A 316 -11.82 -1.84 2.14
CA PRO A 316 -10.74 -1.18 2.87
C PRO A 316 -10.58 -1.80 4.26
N ILE A 317 -9.33 -2.05 4.66
CA ILE A 317 -8.96 -2.58 5.97
C ILE A 317 -8.73 -1.40 6.94
N PRO A 318 -9.24 -1.47 8.19
CA PRO A 318 -8.97 -0.45 9.20
C PRO A 318 -7.47 -0.20 9.38
N SER A 319 -7.09 1.07 9.39
CA SER A 319 -5.68 1.49 9.48
C SER A 319 -5.53 2.61 10.50
N LYS A 320 -4.40 2.63 11.19
CA LYS A 320 -3.93 3.73 12.04
C LYS A 320 -2.77 4.52 11.41
N ALA A 321 -2.21 4.02 10.31
CA ALA A 321 -1.18 4.70 9.53
C ALA A 321 -1.75 5.74 8.53
N ASN A 322 -0.87 6.34 7.72
CA ASN A 322 -1.18 7.29 6.65
C ASN A 322 -1.43 6.63 5.28
N PHE A 323 -1.97 5.41 5.30
CA PHE A 323 -2.33 4.63 4.11
C PHE A 323 -3.43 3.64 4.47
N ILE A 324 -4.10 3.08 3.45
CA ILE A 324 -5.18 2.11 3.58
C ILE A 324 -4.83 0.90 2.71
N LEU A 325 -4.86 -0.29 3.29
CA LEU A 325 -4.84 -1.56 2.57
C LEU A 325 -6.27 -1.87 2.11
N ILE A 326 -6.45 -2.31 0.86
CA ILE A 326 -7.75 -2.59 0.27
C ILE A 326 -7.71 -3.98 -0.33
N GLU A 327 -8.60 -4.85 0.13
CA GLU A 327 -8.88 -6.13 -0.52
C GLU A 327 -9.78 -5.88 -1.73
N ILE A 328 -9.37 -6.36 -2.90
CA ILE A 328 -10.07 -6.20 -4.18
C ILE A 328 -10.40 -7.55 -4.85
N ALA A 329 -10.50 -8.62 -4.06
CA ALA A 329 -10.76 -9.98 -4.58
C ALA A 329 -12.08 -10.10 -5.39
N ARG A 330 -13.04 -9.20 -5.16
CA ARG A 330 -14.33 -9.14 -5.86
C ARG A 330 -14.39 -8.05 -6.92
N PHE A 331 -13.28 -7.34 -7.14
CA PHE A 331 -13.17 -6.33 -8.17
C PHE A 331 -12.85 -7.00 -9.52
N PRO A 332 -13.34 -6.47 -10.66
CA PRO A 332 -13.13 -7.09 -11.98
C PRO A 332 -11.67 -7.13 -12.45
N LEU A 333 -10.79 -6.32 -11.85
CA LEU A 333 -9.37 -6.25 -12.19
C LEU A 333 -8.51 -6.74 -11.03
N GLY A 334 -7.45 -7.49 -11.33
CA GLY A 334 -6.44 -7.84 -10.33
C GLY A 334 -5.58 -6.63 -9.92
N PRO A 335 -4.80 -6.71 -8.81
CA PRO A 335 -3.94 -5.62 -8.34
C PRO A 335 -2.98 -5.07 -9.39
N GLY A 336 -2.32 -5.96 -10.15
CA GLY A 336 -1.38 -5.57 -11.21
C GLY A 336 -2.08 -4.84 -12.36
N GLU A 337 -3.20 -5.38 -12.85
CA GLU A 337 -3.96 -4.78 -13.96
C GLU A 337 -4.56 -3.42 -13.57
N LEU A 338 -5.10 -3.31 -12.35
CA LEU A 338 -5.60 -2.04 -11.83
C LEU A 338 -4.47 -1.03 -11.68
N SER A 339 -3.30 -1.46 -11.19
CA SER A 339 -2.12 -0.59 -11.07
C SER A 339 -1.67 -0.07 -12.44
N GLU A 340 -1.60 -0.93 -13.46
CA GLU A 340 -1.23 -0.57 -14.83
C GLU A 340 -2.22 0.44 -15.44
N LYS A 341 -3.53 0.18 -15.33
CA LYS A 341 -4.57 1.07 -15.89
C LYS A 341 -4.63 2.44 -15.20
N LEU A 342 -4.42 2.48 -13.88
CA LEU A 342 -4.33 3.75 -13.16
C LEU A 342 -3.04 4.49 -13.52
N LEU A 343 -1.95 3.76 -13.80
CA LEU A 343 -0.69 4.36 -14.21
C LEU A 343 -0.82 5.12 -15.53
N GLU A 344 -1.56 4.57 -16.50
CA GLU A 344 -1.90 5.25 -17.77
C GLU A 344 -2.65 6.58 -17.55
N LYS A 345 -3.32 6.75 -16.40
CA LYS A 345 -4.00 7.99 -15.98
C LYS A 345 -3.14 8.87 -15.06
N GLY A 346 -1.86 8.56 -14.91
CA GLY A 346 -0.93 9.29 -14.06
C GLY A 346 -1.14 9.07 -12.56
N ILE A 347 -1.69 7.92 -12.16
CA ILE A 347 -1.95 7.56 -10.76
C ILE A 347 -1.20 6.29 -10.40
N MET A 348 -0.36 6.38 -9.37
CA MET A 348 0.42 5.23 -8.90
C MET A 348 -0.17 4.70 -7.61
N ILE A 349 -0.43 3.39 -7.54
CA ILE A 349 -0.82 2.69 -6.32
C ILE A 349 0.20 1.60 -5.99
N ARG A 350 0.11 1.02 -4.79
CA ARG A 350 0.97 -0.10 -4.40
C ARG A 350 0.26 -1.44 -4.60
N ASP A 351 0.75 -2.23 -5.54
CA ASP A 351 0.45 -3.66 -5.63
C ASP A 351 1.06 -4.42 -4.44
N CYS A 352 0.20 -5.11 -3.68
CA CYS A 352 0.60 -5.86 -2.48
C CYS A 352 0.89 -7.35 -2.72
N THR A 353 0.91 -7.83 -3.96
CA THR A 353 1.41 -9.17 -4.32
C THR A 353 2.82 -9.42 -3.79
N SER A 354 3.68 -8.39 -3.84
CA SER A 354 5.04 -8.38 -3.27
C SER A 354 5.10 -8.61 -1.75
N PHE A 355 3.99 -8.40 -1.03
CA PHE A 355 3.86 -8.70 0.40
C PHE A 355 3.22 -10.09 0.67
N GLY A 356 2.96 -10.87 -0.38
CA GLY A 356 2.22 -12.13 -0.28
C GLY A 356 0.69 -11.96 -0.28
N LEU A 357 0.18 -10.79 -0.69
CA LEU A 357 -1.25 -10.47 -0.70
C LEU A 357 -1.77 -10.34 -2.14
N PRO A 358 -2.17 -11.43 -2.80
CA PRO A 358 -2.45 -11.45 -4.24
C PRO A 358 -3.72 -10.69 -4.67
N SER A 359 -4.59 -10.37 -3.71
CA SER A 359 -5.86 -9.69 -3.95
C SER A 359 -5.91 -8.32 -3.27
N HIS A 360 -4.77 -7.70 -2.98
CA HIS A 360 -4.73 -6.43 -2.25
C HIS A 360 -3.93 -5.36 -2.99
N ILE A 361 -4.39 -4.13 -2.82
CA ILE A 361 -3.65 -2.91 -3.14
C ILE A 361 -3.53 -2.06 -1.88
N ARG A 362 -2.55 -1.16 -1.84
CA ARG A 362 -2.42 -0.15 -0.80
C ARG A 362 -2.34 1.24 -1.43
N VAL A 363 -3.04 2.19 -0.82
CA VAL A 363 -3.06 3.60 -1.24
C VAL A 363 -2.73 4.50 -0.06
N ALA A 364 -1.86 5.50 -0.27
CA ALA A 364 -1.57 6.53 0.72
C ALA A 364 -2.80 7.43 0.95
N VAL A 365 -2.92 7.98 2.15
CA VAL A 365 -3.92 9.01 2.46
C VAL A 365 -3.34 10.37 2.08
N ARG A 366 -4.00 11.06 1.15
CA ARG A 366 -3.56 12.35 0.59
C ARG A 366 -4.56 13.45 0.91
N SER A 367 -4.43 14.61 0.25
CA SER A 367 -5.46 15.66 0.34
C SER A 367 -6.80 15.19 -0.18
N ARG A 368 -7.89 15.88 0.22
CA ARG A 368 -9.25 15.54 -0.22
C ARG A 368 -9.36 15.48 -1.75
N ASP A 369 -8.77 16.45 -2.43
CA ASP A 369 -8.82 16.56 -3.90
C ASP A 369 -8.02 15.44 -4.57
N GLU A 370 -6.84 15.10 -4.05
CA GLU A 370 -6.05 13.96 -4.52
C GLU A 370 -6.78 12.62 -4.29
N ASN A 371 -7.41 12.44 -3.13
CA ASN A 371 -8.20 11.23 -2.82
C ASN A 371 -9.43 11.12 -3.74
N LEU A 372 -10.11 12.24 -4.04
CA LEU A 372 -11.21 12.29 -5.00
C LEU A 372 -10.73 11.96 -6.42
N ARG A 373 -9.57 12.49 -6.85
CA ARG A 373 -8.97 12.17 -8.15
C ARG A 373 -8.74 10.67 -8.29
N PHE A 374 -8.23 10.00 -7.25
CA PHE A 374 -8.10 8.55 -7.24
C PHE A 374 -9.43 7.83 -7.47
N ILE A 375 -10.48 8.19 -6.72
CA ILE A 375 -11.80 7.56 -6.83
C ILE A 375 -12.36 7.71 -8.25
N HIS A 376 -12.35 8.91 -8.81
CA HIS A 376 -12.84 9.16 -10.17
C HIS A 376 -12.07 8.36 -11.21
N SER A 377 -10.74 8.25 -11.07
CA SER A 377 -9.94 7.47 -12.02
C SER A 377 -10.20 5.97 -11.90
N VAL A 378 -10.51 5.44 -10.70
CA VAL A 378 -10.97 4.05 -10.58
C VAL A 378 -12.30 3.84 -11.33
N GLU A 379 -13.26 4.76 -11.17
CA GLU A 379 -14.54 4.71 -11.89
C GLU A 379 -14.35 4.75 -13.41
N GLU A 380 -13.50 5.64 -13.91
CA GLU A 380 -13.15 5.72 -15.34
C GLU A 380 -12.51 4.42 -15.85
N VAL A 381 -11.56 3.85 -15.10
CA VAL A 381 -10.90 2.58 -15.45
C VAL A 381 -11.93 1.45 -15.56
N VAL A 382 -12.89 1.39 -14.64
CA VAL A 382 -13.96 0.38 -14.69
C VAL A 382 -14.87 0.60 -15.89
N MET A 383 -15.25 1.84 -16.20
CA MET A 383 -16.09 2.15 -17.35
C MET A 383 -15.41 1.81 -18.68
N GLU A 384 -14.13 2.14 -18.83
CA GLU A 384 -13.33 1.82 -20.02
C GLU A 384 -13.13 0.31 -20.18
N TRP A 385 -12.81 -0.39 -19.08
CA TRP A 385 -12.68 -1.84 -19.08
C TRP A 385 -14.01 -2.52 -19.44
N GLY A 386 -15.11 -2.10 -18.82
CA GLY A 386 -16.44 -2.65 -19.10
C GLY A 386 -16.88 -2.43 -20.55
N ARG A 387 -16.59 -1.26 -21.13
CA ARG A 387 -16.84 -0.98 -22.55
C ARG A 387 -16.06 -1.93 -23.45
N LYS A 388 -14.76 -2.10 -23.19
CA LYS A 388 -13.88 -2.97 -23.97
C LYS A 388 -14.33 -4.44 -23.92
N MET A 389 -14.69 -4.93 -22.73
CA MET A 389 -15.22 -6.29 -22.57
C MET A 389 -16.56 -6.48 -23.29
N GLY A 390 -17.45 -5.48 -23.23
CA GLY A 390 -18.71 -5.51 -23.98
C GLY A 390 -18.51 -5.52 -25.50
N GLU A 391 -17.56 -4.74 -26.01
CA GLU A 391 -17.20 -4.74 -27.44
C GLU A 391 -16.61 -6.07 -27.89
N GLU A 392 -15.73 -6.67 -27.09
CA GLU A 392 -15.09 -7.96 -27.39
C GLU A 392 -16.10 -9.12 -27.33
N ALA A 393 -16.96 -9.14 -26.31
CA ALA A 393 -18.05 -10.11 -26.20
C ALA A 393 -19.02 -10.01 -27.39
N LEU A 394 -19.39 -8.79 -27.79
CA LEU A 394 -20.25 -8.57 -28.95
C LEU A 394 -19.60 -9.03 -30.25
N LYS A 395 -18.30 -8.75 -30.43
CA LYS A 395 -17.54 -9.19 -31.60
C LYS A 395 -17.51 -10.71 -31.68
N ASN A 396 -17.19 -11.39 -30.59
CA ASN A 396 -17.16 -12.85 -30.53
C ASN A 396 -18.55 -13.44 -30.81
N ALA A 397 -19.62 -12.88 -30.24
CA ALA A 397 -20.99 -13.32 -30.51
C ALA A 397 -21.41 -13.16 -31.99
N ILE A 398 -20.93 -12.10 -32.67
CA ILE A 398 -21.16 -11.89 -34.11
C ILE A 398 -20.37 -12.90 -34.97
N GLU A 399 -19.14 -13.23 -34.57
CA GLU A 399 -18.24 -14.12 -35.31
C GLU A 399 -18.63 -15.60 -35.15
N GLU A 400 -19.04 -16.02 -33.95
CA GLU A 400 -19.37 -17.41 -33.63
C GLU A 400 -20.85 -17.75 -33.86
N GLY A 401 -21.72 -16.74 -33.97
CA GLY A 401 -23.17 -16.92 -34.14
C GLY A 401 -23.87 -17.55 -32.93
N ASP A 402 -23.16 -17.71 -31.81
CA ASP A 402 -23.64 -18.27 -30.56
C ASP A 402 -23.43 -17.22 -29.46
N VAL A 403 -24.50 -16.90 -28.73
CA VAL A 403 -24.46 -15.96 -27.60
C VAL A 403 -24.38 -16.83 -26.34
N GLU A 404 -23.48 -16.52 -25.40
CA GLU A 404 -23.35 -17.27 -24.15
C GLU A 404 -24.74 -17.52 -23.54
N LYS A 405 -25.08 -18.81 -23.34
CA LYS A 405 -26.41 -19.21 -22.87
C LYS A 405 -26.67 -18.60 -21.50
N SER A 406 -27.86 -17.99 -21.36
CA SER A 406 -28.36 -17.34 -20.14
C SER A 406 -27.93 -18.05 -18.85
N ARG A 407 -27.45 -17.30 -17.85
CA ARG A 407 -27.22 -17.83 -16.49
C ARG A 407 -28.55 -18.26 -15.84
N VAL A 408 -28.96 -19.50 -16.07
CA VAL A 408 -30.09 -20.16 -15.40
C VAL A 408 -29.93 -20.28 -13.88
N ALA A 409 -28.71 -20.04 -13.36
CA ALA A 409 -28.42 -19.98 -11.93
C ALA A 409 -28.65 -18.58 -11.30
N CYS A 410 -29.19 -17.60 -12.04
CA CYS A 410 -29.53 -16.29 -11.51
C CYS A 410 -30.71 -16.40 -10.52
N GLU A 411 -30.58 -15.80 -9.32
CA GLU A 411 -31.64 -15.80 -8.30
C GLU A 411 -32.94 -15.09 -8.73
N TYR A 412 -32.89 -14.32 -9.84
CA TYR A 412 -34.01 -13.58 -10.42
C TYR A 412 -34.64 -14.28 -11.66
N TYR A 413 -34.33 -15.56 -11.89
CA TYR A 413 -35.08 -16.40 -12.86
C TYR A 413 -36.54 -16.58 -12.37
N PRO A 414 -37.59 -16.47 -13.21
CA PRO A 414 -37.62 -16.61 -14.67
C PRO A 414 -37.85 -15.30 -15.46
N CYS A 415 -37.25 -14.17 -15.06
CA CYS A 415 -37.41 -12.90 -15.79
C CYS A 415 -36.80 -12.87 -17.22
N HIS A 416 -36.23 -13.99 -17.71
CA HIS A 416 -35.56 -14.13 -19.01
C HIS A 416 -35.91 -15.50 -19.63
N PHE A 417 -35.92 -15.59 -20.96
CA PHE A 417 -36.07 -16.86 -21.69
C PHE A 417 -34.72 -17.46 -22.08
N GLU A 418 -34.71 -18.76 -22.38
CA GLU A 418 -33.51 -19.50 -22.75
C GLU A 418 -32.84 -18.89 -23.99
N GLY A 419 -31.58 -18.48 -23.86
CA GLY A 419 -30.80 -17.84 -24.94
C GLY A 419 -30.62 -16.31 -24.83
N GLN A 420 -31.12 -15.66 -23.77
CA GLN A 420 -30.94 -14.23 -23.53
C GLN A 420 -29.64 -13.90 -22.75
N ASP A 421 -28.88 -12.92 -23.25
CA ASP A 421 -27.65 -12.39 -22.62
C ASP A 421 -27.97 -11.58 -21.34
N CYS A 422 -27.28 -11.87 -20.23
CA CYS A 422 -27.44 -11.24 -18.92
C CYS A 422 -26.84 -9.82 -18.83
N THR A 423 -26.21 -9.32 -19.88
CA THR A 423 -25.56 -7.99 -19.93
C THR A 423 -26.53 -6.82 -19.65
N PHE A 424 -27.85 -7.05 -19.68
CA PHE A 424 -28.91 -6.07 -19.38
C PHE A 424 -29.86 -6.47 -18.24
N CYS A 425 -29.39 -7.14 -17.18
CA CYS A 425 -30.22 -7.43 -15.99
C CYS A 425 -30.91 -6.17 -15.40
N PHE A 426 -30.40 -4.96 -15.67
CA PHE A 426 -31.09 -3.71 -15.45
C PHE A 426 -31.44 -3.03 -16.77
N CYS A 427 -32.75 -2.81 -17.01
CA CYS A 427 -33.18 -1.93 -18.09
C CYS A 427 -32.54 -0.54 -17.88
N PRO A 428 -31.81 0.01 -18.86
CA PRO A 428 -31.14 1.30 -18.71
C PRO A 428 -32.13 2.47 -18.59
N PHE A 429 -33.43 2.21 -18.69
CA PHE A 429 -34.45 3.22 -18.50
C PHE A 429 -35.17 3.10 -17.16
N TYR A 430 -34.81 2.16 -16.28
CA TYR A 430 -35.52 2.00 -15.02
C TYR A 430 -35.23 3.13 -14.01
N PRO A 431 -36.27 3.66 -13.33
CA PRO A 431 -37.68 3.57 -13.67
C PRO A 431 -37.98 4.51 -14.86
N CYS A 432 -38.67 4.01 -15.90
CA CYS A 432 -38.95 4.83 -17.07
C CYS A 432 -40.21 5.68 -16.87
N GLU A 433 -41.08 5.23 -15.97
CA GLU A 433 -42.36 5.86 -15.60
C GLU A 433 -43.28 6.16 -16.80
N ASP A 434 -43.06 5.45 -17.91
CA ASP A 434 -43.84 5.59 -19.14
C ASP A 434 -44.74 4.39 -19.34
N LEU A 435 -46.04 4.59 -19.11
CA LEU A 435 -47.07 3.56 -19.20
C LEU A 435 -47.16 2.95 -20.62
N ARG A 436 -46.70 3.64 -21.66
CA ARG A 436 -46.69 3.13 -23.05
C ARG A 436 -45.73 1.95 -23.23
N THR A 437 -44.75 1.80 -22.33
CA THR A 437 -43.85 0.64 -22.34
C THR A 437 -44.50 -0.64 -21.85
N GLY A 438 -45.69 -0.55 -21.23
CA GLY A 438 -46.35 -1.66 -20.52
C GLY A 438 -46.02 -1.71 -19.03
N GLY A 439 -45.10 -0.88 -18.52
CA GLY A 439 -44.87 -0.72 -17.08
C GLY A 439 -46.07 -0.09 -16.35
N GLU A 440 -46.17 -0.30 -15.04
CA GLU A 440 -47.27 0.22 -14.21
C GLU A 440 -46.82 0.58 -12.79
N TYR A 441 -47.56 1.45 -12.11
CA TYR A 441 -47.36 1.63 -10.66
C TYR A 441 -48.15 0.58 -9.88
N ILE A 442 -47.45 -0.18 -9.03
CA ILE A 442 -48.05 -1.12 -8.09
C ILE A 442 -48.00 -0.55 -6.66
N GLU A 443 -49.05 -0.83 -5.90
CA GLU A 443 -49.15 -0.40 -4.51
C GLU A 443 -48.58 -1.47 -3.58
N ARG A 444 -47.62 -1.09 -2.72
CA ARG A 444 -47.06 -1.99 -1.71
C ARG A 444 -48.00 -2.10 -0.51
N ALA A 445 -47.83 -3.16 0.29
CA ALA A 445 -48.56 -3.33 1.55
C ALA A 445 -48.39 -2.16 2.54
N SER A 446 -47.34 -1.34 2.37
CA SER A 446 -47.07 -0.10 3.11
C SER A 446 -47.83 1.14 2.59
N GLY A 447 -48.65 1.03 1.54
CA GLY A 447 -49.35 2.14 0.89
C GLY A 447 -48.49 2.99 -0.07
N SER A 448 -47.20 2.69 -0.20
CA SER A 448 -46.30 3.36 -1.16
C SER A 448 -46.42 2.77 -2.55
N LYS A 449 -46.47 3.61 -3.60
CA LYS A 449 -46.43 3.17 -5.00
C LYS A 449 -45.00 2.96 -5.48
N VAL A 450 -44.75 1.88 -6.22
CA VAL A 450 -43.47 1.61 -6.90
C VAL A 450 -43.71 1.30 -8.37
N TRP A 451 -42.82 1.78 -9.24
CA TRP A 451 -42.85 1.46 -10.66
C TRP A 451 -42.47 0.00 -10.90
N SER A 452 -43.36 -0.76 -11.53
CA SER A 452 -43.18 -2.15 -11.92
C SER A 452 -42.95 -2.24 -13.42
N CYS A 453 -41.79 -2.77 -13.81
CA CYS A 453 -41.50 -3.11 -15.20
C CYS A 453 -41.94 -4.54 -15.58
N MET A 454 -42.69 -5.23 -14.73
CA MET A 454 -43.05 -6.65 -14.94
C MET A 454 -43.79 -6.90 -16.27
N ARG A 455 -44.55 -5.92 -16.76
CA ARG A 455 -45.28 -5.98 -18.03
C ARG A 455 -44.64 -5.14 -19.13
N CYS A 456 -43.43 -4.63 -18.90
CA CYS A 456 -42.67 -3.87 -19.88
C CYS A 456 -42.03 -4.85 -20.89
N ASP A 457 -42.45 -4.81 -22.16
CA ASP A 457 -41.97 -5.74 -23.19
C ASP A 457 -41.17 -5.04 -24.29
N LEU A 458 -41.54 -3.80 -24.63
CA LEU A 458 -41.02 -3.07 -25.79
C LEU A 458 -39.48 -2.91 -25.81
N PRO A 459 -38.80 -2.41 -24.77
CA PRO A 459 -37.35 -2.29 -24.78
C PRO A 459 -36.63 -3.64 -24.76
N HIS A 460 -37.36 -4.72 -24.46
CA HIS A 460 -36.84 -6.08 -24.35
C HIS A 460 -37.07 -6.92 -25.62
N ARG A 461 -37.80 -6.40 -26.62
CA ARG A 461 -37.92 -7.06 -27.92
C ARG A 461 -36.56 -7.09 -28.63
N PRO A 462 -36.14 -8.22 -29.23
CA PRO A 462 -34.78 -8.39 -29.77
C PRO A 462 -34.35 -7.27 -30.73
N GLU A 463 -35.23 -6.84 -31.63
CA GLU A 463 -34.98 -5.80 -32.61
C GLU A 463 -34.85 -4.40 -32.02
N VAL A 464 -35.50 -4.14 -30.88
CA VAL A 464 -35.45 -2.86 -30.16
C VAL A 464 -34.21 -2.81 -29.28
N ALA A 465 -33.95 -3.89 -28.54
CA ALA A 465 -32.75 -4.06 -27.75
C ALA A 465 -31.49 -3.90 -28.60
N LYS A 466 -31.44 -4.48 -29.81
CA LYS A 466 -30.32 -4.33 -30.76
C LYS A 466 -30.10 -2.87 -31.19
N LYS A 467 -31.17 -2.12 -31.43
CA LYS A 467 -31.09 -0.68 -31.79
C LYS A 467 -30.61 0.17 -30.61
N LEU A 468 -31.10 -0.10 -29.41
CA LEU A 468 -30.68 0.57 -28.17
C LEU A 468 -29.20 0.34 -27.89
N LEU A 469 -28.76 -0.92 -27.97
CA LEU A 469 -27.37 -1.32 -27.89
C LEU A 469 -26.50 -0.55 -28.89
N GLY A 470 -26.94 -0.47 -30.15
CA GLY A 470 -26.25 0.28 -31.19
C GLY A 470 -26.09 1.78 -30.88
N GLU A 471 -27.02 2.40 -30.15
CA GLU A 471 -26.88 3.80 -29.72
C GLU A 471 -25.93 3.94 -28.53
N PHE A 472 -26.02 3.05 -27.53
CA PHE A 472 -25.15 3.08 -26.35
C PHE A 472 -23.68 2.82 -26.70
N LEU A 473 -23.41 1.91 -27.64
CA LEU A 473 -22.05 1.64 -28.11
C LEU A 473 -21.42 2.82 -28.85
N LYS A 474 -22.22 3.74 -29.40
CA LYS A 474 -21.73 5.01 -29.95
C LYS A 474 -21.48 6.08 -28.88
N GLY A 475 -21.64 5.76 -27.60
CA GLY A 475 -21.54 6.71 -26.49
C GLY A 475 -22.77 7.61 -26.31
N THR A 476 -23.91 7.24 -26.88
CA THR A 476 -25.15 8.04 -26.77
C THR A 476 -25.73 7.92 -25.35
N ASP A 477 -26.10 9.07 -24.74
CA ASP A 477 -26.72 9.08 -23.42
C ASP A 477 -28.14 8.46 -23.43
N ARG A 478 -28.62 8.04 -22.24
CA ARG A 478 -29.95 7.41 -22.08
C ARG A 478 -31.09 8.23 -22.66
N LYS A 479 -31.12 9.55 -22.44
CA LYS A 479 -32.23 10.40 -22.90
C LYS A 479 -32.26 10.48 -24.42
N THR A 480 -31.09 10.59 -25.04
CA THR A 480 -30.95 10.62 -26.50
C THR A 480 -31.26 9.26 -27.12
N ALA A 481 -30.80 8.16 -26.52
CA ALA A 481 -31.11 6.80 -26.96
C ALA A 481 -32.62 6.50 -26.89
N TRP A 482 -33.29 6.91 -25.81
CA TRP A 482 -34.75 6.83 -25.68
C TRP A 482 -35.45 7.57 -26.81
N LYS A 483 -35.07 8.83 -27.06
CA LYS A 483 -35.70 9.65 -28.12
C LYS A 483 -35.52 9.04 -29.51
N ARG A 484 -34.37 8.43 -29.79
CA ARG A 484 -34.04 7.88 -31.12
C ARG A 484 -34.64 6.51 -31.38
N VAL A 485 -34.78 5.69 -30.34
CA VAL A 485 -35.14 4.27 -30.49
C VAL A 485 -36.48 3.95 -29.85
N MET A 486 -36.77 4.46 -28.66
CA MET A 486 -38.00 4.16 -27.92
C MET A 486 -39.17 5.02 -28.38
N GLU A 487 -38.99 6.34 -28.46
CA GLU A 487 -40.09 7.27 -28.81
C GLU A 487 -40.77 6.97 -30.16
N PRO A 488 -40.07 6.50 -31.21
CA PRO A 488 -40.73 6.12 -32.47
C PRO A 488 -41.55 4.81 -32.39
N LEU A 489 -41.41 4.04 -31.31
CA LEU A 489 -42.02 2.72 -31.11
C LEU A 489 -43.11 2.71 -30.03
N LEU A 490 -43.18 3.77 -29.21
CA LEU A 490 -44.17 4.03 -28.16
C LEU A 490 -45.34 4.84 -28.70
#